data_AF-E7QW76-F1
#
_entry.id   AF-E7QW76-F1
#
_cell.length_a   1.000
_cell.length_b   1.000
_cell.length_c   1.000
_cell.angle_alpha   90.00
_cell.angle_beta   90.00
_cell.angle_gamma   90.00
#
_symmetry.space_group_name_H-M   'P 1'
#
loop_
_entity.id
_entity.type
_entity.pdbx_description
1 polymer ?
#
loop_
_entity_poly.entity_id
_entity_poly.type
_entity_poly.pdbx_seq_one_letter_code
_entity_poly.pdbx_strand_id
1 'polypeptide(L)'
;METARDLTAFQQNVLIVLSEESRYGLAIKRELEDYYDEEVNHGRLYPNLDTLIERGLVEKSELDKRTNEYAITDDGIAVLLDSFEWRFRKFITNDEREEEIRALLEQ
;
A
#
# COMPACT_ATOMS: atom_id res chain seq x y z
N MET A 1 2.61 18.52 1.27
CA MET A 1 2.30 17.22 1.88
C MET A 1 1.53 16.44 0.84
N GLU A 2 2.04 15.29 0.46
CA GLU A 2 1.35 14.39 -0.45
C GLU A 2 0.14 13.77 0.25
N THR A 3 -0.96 13.56 -0.46
CA THR A 3 -2.18 12.97 0.12
C THR A 3 -2.54 11.68 -0.60
N ALA A 4 -3.23 10.76 0.08
CA ALA A 4 -3.64 9.49 -0.52
C ALA A 4 -4.50 9.66 -1.79
N ARG A 5 -5.15 10.82 -1.93
CA ARG A 5 -6.01 11.16 -3.07
C ARG A 5 -5.23 11.30 -4.38
N ASP A 6 -3.92 11.52 -4.29
CA ASP A 6 -3.02 11.67 -5.45
C ASP A 6 -2.41 10.32 -5.88
N LEU A 7 -2.76 9.23 -5.18
CA LEU A 7 -2.34 7.86 -5.48
C LEU A 7 -3.48 7.07 -6.11
N THR A 8 -3.15 6.30 -7.14
CA THR A 8 -4.07 5.30 -7.69
C THR A 8 -4.37 4.21 -6.65
N ALA A 9 -5.49 3.50 -6.81
CA ALA A 9 -5.81 2.36 -5.95
C ALA A 9 -4.68 1.31 -5.96
N PHE A 10 -4.04 1.10 -7.11
CA PHE A 10 -2.92 0.16 -7.23
C PHE A 10 -1.70 0.62 -6.42
N GLN A 11 -1.36 1.90 -6.46
CA GLN A 11 -0.27 2.47 -5.64
C GLN A 11 -0.56 2.37 -4.15
N GLN A 12 -1.81 2.66 -3.74
CA GLN A 12 -2.22 2.49 -2.35
C GLN A 12 -2.10 1.02 -1.93
N ASN A 13 -2.49 0.07 -2.78
CA ASN A 13 -2.36 -1.36 -2.47
C ASN A 13 -0.90 -1.81 -2.38
N VAL A 14 0.01 -1.24 -3.19
CA VAL A 14 1.46 -1.47 -3.05
C VAL A 14 1.94 -0.99 -1.67
N LEU A 15 1.52 0.21 -1.23
CA LEU A 15 1.85 0.72 0.10
C LEU A 15 1.28 -0.17 1.22
N ILE A 16 0.05 -0.68 1.06
CA ILE A 16 -0.56 -1.62 2.02
C ILE A 16 0.31 -2.87 2.15
N VAL A 17 0.70 -3.50 1.04
CA VAL A 17 1.56 -4.69 1.03
C VAL A 17 2.91 -4.42 1.73
N LEU A 18 3.48 -3.23 1.51
CA LEU A 18 4.74 -2.82 2.13
C LEU A 18 4.61 -2.36 3.59
N SER A 19 3.39 -2.12 4.08
CA SER A 19 3.13 -1.72 5.47
C SER A 19 3.29 -2.85 6.48
N GLU A 20 3.21 -4.10 6.01
CA GLU A 20 3.45 -5.28 6.84
C GLU A 20 4.94 -5.49 7.10
N GLU A 21 5.75 -5.46 6.04
CA GLU A 21 7.21 -5.60 6.08
C GLU A 21 7.87 -5.15 4.77
N SER A 22 9.19 -4.96 4.78
CA SER A 22 9.95 -4.75 3.55
C SER A 22 9.94 -6.01 2.69
N ARG A 23 9.79 -5.86 1.37
CA ARG A 23 9.61 -6.99 0.46
C ARG A 23 10.41 -6.81 -0.83
N TYR A 24 10.88 -7.93 -1.40
CA TYR A 24 11.42 -7.93 -2.75
C TYR A 24 10.30 -7.73 -3.78
N GLY A 25 10.62 -7.15 -4.94
CA GLY A 25 9.63 -6.88 -5.99
C GLY A 25 8.78 -8.09 -6.41
N LEU A 26 9.36 -9.31 -6.40
CA LEU A 26 8.62 -10.53 -6.68
C LEU A 26 7.62 -10.91 -5.57
N ALA A 27 7.96 -10.65 -4.31
CA ALA A 27 7.05 -10.88 -3.18
C ALA A 27 5.88 -9.89 -3.24
N ILE A 28 6.15 -8.60 -3.50
CA ILE A 28 5.11 -7.59 -3.70
C ILE A 28 4.15 -8.00 -4.82
N LYS A 29 4.69 -8.47 -5.95
CA LYS A 29 3.90 -8.98 -7.07
C LYS A 29 2.94 -10.08 -6.61
N ARG A 30 3.42 -11.08 -5.87
CA ARG A 30 2.60 -12.22 -5.42
C ARG A 30 1.46 -11.80 -4.50
N GLU A 31 1.72 -10.91 -3.55
CA GLU A 31 0.68 -10.39 -2.65
C GLU A 31 -0.41 -9.63 -3.44
N LEU A 32 -0.01 -8.85 -4.45
CA LEU A 32 -0.95 -8.15 -5.30
C LEU A 32 -1.73 -9.10 -6.22
N GLU A 33 -1.09 -10.16 -6.71
CA GLU A 33 -1.77 -11.20 -7.52
C GLU A 33 -2.81 -11.95 -6.70
N ASP A 34 -2.48 -12.30 -5.46
CA ASP A 34 -3.42 -12.92 -4.52
C ASP A 34 -4.59 -11.98 -4.20
N TYR A 35 -4.30 -10.70 -3.92
CA TYR A 35 -5.31 -9.69 -3.63
C TYR A 35 -6.29 -9.45 -4.80
N TYR A 36 -5.79 -9.39 -6.03
CA TYR A 36 -6.61 -9.12 -7.21
C TYR A 36 -7.20 -10.38 -7.87
N ASP A 37 -6.79 -11.58 -7.42
CA ASP A 37 -7.09 -12.86 -8.08
C ASP A 37 -6.77 -12.82 -9.59
N GLU A 38 -5.69 -12.11 -9.96
CA GLU A 38 -5.28 -11.88 -11.35
C GLU A 38 -3.76 -11.72 -11.47
N GLU A 39 -3.21 -11.96 -12.68
CA GLU A 39 -1.78 -11.73 -12.93
C GLU A 39 -1.44 -10.22 -12.94
N VAL A 40 -0.43 -9.84 -12.15
CA VAL A 40 0.05 -8.46 -12.07
C VAL A 40 1.27 -8.30 -12.97
N ASN A 41 1.05 -7.69 -14.13
CA ASN A 41 2.13 -7.46 -15.10
C ASN A 41 3.32 -6.68 -14.50
N HIS A 42 4.54 -7.08 -14.83
CA HIS A 42 5.77 -6.40 -14.42
C HIS A 42 5.76 -4.91 -14.80
N GLY A 43 5.29 -4.58 -16.02
CA GLY A 43 5.13 -3.21 -16.51
C GLY A 43 4.05 -2.40 -15.80
N ARG A 44 3.23 -3.02 -14.94
CA ARG A 44 2.30 -2.32 -14.03
C ARG A 44 2.97 -2.10 -12.68
N LEU A 45 3.63 -3.10 -12.12
CA LEU A 45 4.22 -3.00 -10.78
C LEU A 45 5.38 -1.99 -10.71
N TYR A 46 6.40 -2.16 -11.56
CA TYR A 46 7.65 -1.41 -11.40
C TYR A 46 7.52 0.10 -11.66
N PRO A 47 6.78 0.56 -12.69
CA PRO A 47 6.54 2.00 -12.84
C PRO A 47 5.79 2.63 -11.66
N ASN A 48 4.92 1.86 -10.99
CA ASN A 48 4.25 2.33 -9.78
C ASN A 48 5.21 2.37 -8.58
N LEU A 49 6.11 1.40 -8.42
CA LEU A 49 7.17 1.46 -7.41
C LEU A 49 8.11 2.65 -7.66
N ASP A 50 8.53 2.88 -8.90
CA ASP A 50 9.37 4.02 -9.26
C ASP A 50 8.67 5.35 -8.92
N THR A 51 7.37 5.47 -9.24
CA THR A 51 6.58 6.65 -8.85
C THR A 51 6.54 6.83 -7.33
N LEU A 52 6.31 5.76 -6.57
CA LEU A 52 6.26 5.83 -5.10
C LEU A 52 7.63 6.21 -4.49
N ILE A 53 8.73 5.79 -5.11
CA ILE A 53 10.10 6.16 -4.72
C ILE A 53 10.38 7.63 -5.03
N GLU A 54 10.06 8.09 -6.25
CA GLU A 54 10.22 9.50 -6.64
C GLU A 54 9.46 10.45 -5.71
N ARG A 55 8.36 9.96 -5.15
CA ARG A 55 7.50 10.65 -4.21
C ARG A 55 7.92 10.51 -2.73
N GLY A 56 8.96 9.71 -2.44
CA GLY A 56 9.48 9.51 -1.10
C GLY A 56 8.58 8.65 -0.20
N LEU A 57 7.60 7.95 -0.75
CA LEU A 57 6.68 7.08 0.00
C LEU A 57 7.23 5.65 0.16
N VAL A 58 8.19 5.27 -0.68
CA VAL A 58 8.88 3.99 -0.66
C VAL A 58 10.38 4.24 -0.80
N GLU A 59 11.17 3.53 0.00
CA GLU A 59 12.62 3.44 -0.16
C GLU A 59 12.99 2.14 -0.86
N LYS A 60 14.10 2.19 -1.60
CA LYS A 60 14.66 1.05 -2.33
C LYS A 60 16.08 0.79 -1.84
N SER A 61 16.34 -0.41 -1.36
CA SER A 61 17.67 -0.91 -1.02
C SER A 61 18.11 -1.97 -2.04
N GLU A 62 19.40 -1.98 -2.37
CA GLU A 62 19.99 -3.00 -3.24
C GLU A 62 20.60 -4.09 -2.35
N LEU A 63 20.05 -5.31 -2.41
CA LEU A 63 20.63 -6.47 -1.73
C LEU A 63 21.79 -7.05 -2.54
N ASP A 64 21.59 -7.14 -3.86
CA ASP A 64 22.60 -7.53 -4.85
C ASP A 64 22.29 -6.89 -6.21
N LYS A 65 23.14 -7.11 -7.21
CA LYS A 65 23.04 -6.54 -8.57
C LYS A 65 21.71 -6.76 -9.29
N ARG A 66 20.85 -7.66 -8.79
CA ARG A 66 19.58 -8.09 -9.40
C ARG A 66 18.41 -8.02 -8.45
N THR A 67 18.65 -7.99 -7.13
CA THR A 67 17.62 -8.07 -6.11
C THR A 67 17.49 -6.73 -5.39
N ASN A 68 16.36 -6.06 -5.60
CA ASN A 68 15.98 -4.86 -4.86
C ASN A 68 14.93 -5.23 -3.81
N GLU A 69 15.11 -4.68 -2.62
CA GLU A 69 14.12 -4.66 -1.54
C GLU A 69 13.48 -3.28 -1.49
N TYR A 70 12.19 -3.25 -1.16
CA TYR A 70 11.39 -2.05 -1.05
C TYR A 70 10.79 -1.98 0.34
N ALA A 71 10.84 -0.81 0.96
CA ALA A 71 10.28 -0.54 2.27
C ALA A 71 9.41 0.71 2.22
N ILE A 72 8.26 0.69 2.91
CA ILE A 72 7.46 1.91 3.07
C ILE A 72 8.18 2.90 3.99
N THR A 73 8.08 4.19 3.69
CA THR A 73 8.62 5.25 4.56
C THR A 73 7.57 5.71 5.58
N ASP A 74 7.99 6.49 6.57
CA ASP A 74 7.07 7.16 7.50
C ASP A 74 6.04 8.03 6.76
N ASP A 75 6.46 8.70 5.68
CA ASP A 75 5.56 9.48 4.83
C ASP A 75 4.55 8.59 4.09
N GLY A 76 4.99 7.40 3.63
CA GLY A 76 4.09 6.39 3.05
C GLY A 76 3.04 5.90 4.05
N ILE A 77 3.43 5.65 5.31
CA ILE A 77 2.51 5.29 6.39
C ILE A 77 1.53 6.43 6.68
N ALA A 78 2.02 7.68 6.76
CA ALA A 78 1.17 8.84 6.99
C ALA A 78 0.10 9.00 5.89
N VAL A 79 0.47 8.76 4.63
CA VAL A 79 -0.47 8.75 3.51
C VAL A 79 -1.53 7.65 3.66
N LEU A 80 -1.16 6.45 4.09
CA LEU A 80 -2.15 5.38 4.35
C LEU A 80 -3.12 5.75 5.47
N LEU A 81 -2.63 6.32 6.56
CA LEU A 81 -3.46 6.75 7.68
C LEU A 81 -4.47 7.84 7.26
N ASP A 82 -4.07 8.82 6.45
CA ASP A 82 -5.00 9.83 5.88
C ASP A 82 -6.07 9.17 4.99
N SER A 83 -5.68 8.16 4.20
CA SER A 83 -6.64 7.37 3.39
C SER A 83 -7.66 6.66 4.26
N PHE A 84 -7.21 5.98 5.33
CA PHE A 84 -8.08 5.25 6.25
C PHE A 84 -9.02 6.19 7.00
N GLU A 85 -8.53 7.30 7.53
CA GLU A 85 -9.36 8.29 8.20
C GLU A 85 -10.49 8.77 7.28
N TRP A 86 -10.16 9.14 6.04
CA TRP A 86 -11.16 9.58 5.08
C TRP A 86 -12.18 8.49 4.76
N ARG A 87 -11.74 7.24 4.54
CA ARG A 87 -12.62 6.10 4.26
C ARG A 87 -13.53 5.78 5.42
N PHE A 88 -13.01 5.71 6.65
CA PHE A 88 -13.81 5.45 7.84
C PHE A 88 -14.82 6.55 8.10
N ARG A 89 -14.43 7.83 7.98
CA ARG A 89 -15.37 8.95 8.10
C ARG A 89 -16.50 8.90 7.06
N LYS A 90 -16.26 8.31 5.89
CA LYS A 90 -17.29 8.15 4.84
C LYS A 90 -18.12 6.88 5.00
N PHE A 91 -17.55 5.81 5.54
CA PHE A 91 -18.21 4.53 5.71
C PHE A 91 -19.05 4.48 6.99
N ILE A 92 -18.49 4.91 8.12
CA ILE A 92 -19.12 4.92 9.44
C ILE A 92 -20.13 6.08 9.47
N THR A 93 -21.36 5.77 9.09
CA THR A 93 -22.47 6.72 9.03
C THR A 93 -23.49 6.51 10.16
N ASN A 94 -23.33 5.45 10.94
CA ASN A 94 -24.19 5.05 12.06
C ASN A 94 -23.42 4.10 13.00
N ASP A 95 -24.00 3.84 14.17
CA ASP A 95 -23.39 3.00 15.21
C ASP A 95 -23.23 1.53 14.76
N GLU A 96 -24.16 1.01 13.95
CA GLU A 96 -24.10 -0.36 13.40
C GLU A 96 -22.81 -0.58 12.57
N ARG A 97 -22.50 0.33 11.65
CA ARG A 97 -21.26 0.24 10.84
C ARG A 97 -20.01 0.50 11.68
N GLU A 98 -20.12 1.27 12.76
CA GLU A 98 -19.00 1.44 13.68
C GLU A 98 -18.68 0.12 14.40
N GLU A 99 -19.71 -0.58 14.88
CA GLU A 99 -19.58 -1.90 15.52
C GLU A 99 -19.02 -2.94 14.54
N GLU A 100 -19.47 -2.96 13.27
CA GLU A 100 -18.91 -3.83 12.23
C GLU A 100 -17.40 -3.63 12.06
N ILE A 101 -16.93 -2.39 11.97
CA ILE A 101 -15.50 -2.09 11.84
C ILE A 101 -14.73 -2.48 13.10
N ARG A 102 -15.27 -2.22 14.30
CA ARG A 102 -14.64 -2.62 15.56
C ARG A 102 -14.47 -4.14 15.66
N ALA A 103 -15.49 -4.89 15.26
CA ALA A 103 -15.45 -6.35 15.25
C ALA A 103 -14.40 -6.94 14.28
N LEU A 104 -14.02 -6.22 13.23
CA LEU A 104 -12.92 -6.63 12.34
C LEU A 104 -11.53 -6.47 12.99
N LEU A 105 -11.38 -5.54 13.93
CA LEU A 105 -10.11 -5.26 14.62
C LEU A 105 -9.84 -6.19 15.81
N GLU A 106 -10.85 -6.93 16.27
CA GLU A 106 -10.79 -7.84 17.42
C GLU A 106 -10.50 -9.30 17.03
N GLN A 107 -10.28 -9.58 15.75
CA GLN A 107 -9.91 -10.90 15.21
C GLN A 107 -8.40 -11.09 15.16
#